data_AF-A0AAW2UE79-F1
#
_entry.id   AF-A0AAW2UE79-F1
#
_cell.length_a   1.000
_cell.length_b   1.000
_cell.length_c   1.000
_cell.angle_alpha   90.00
_cell.angle_beta   90.00
_cell.angle_gamma   90.00
#
_symmetry.space_group_name_H-M   'P 1'
#
loop_
_entity.id
_entity.type
_entity.pdbx_description
1 polymer ?
#
loop_
_entity_poly.entity_id
_entity_poly.type
_entity_poly.pdbx_seq_one_letter_code
_entity_poly.pdbx_strand_id
1 'polypeptide(L)'
;MSNANLTIEKYDMMVHWKEVSRFCAKFLHHQVVQHEAYAAGDLGTSVRKAFLRMDEMMCGKTGQKELALLKAAADYSSINGQNLPESDGQNGQINHWPSEEGIHKGPSSGTTACVAIIRNNQLLVANAGDSRCVICRKGKAHDLSKDHKPELAAEKKRILEAGGYIQYGRVNGSLNLARAIGDMEMKQNKSLPAEKQIVTANPDIVTVELTEDDDFLIVACDGIWDCMSSQQAVDFVKEQLKTEKKLSAVCERVLDRCLAPSSGQEAVIT
;
A
#
# COMPACT_ATOMS: atom_id res chain seq x y z
N MET A 1 16.82 6.53 28.03
CA MET A 1 15.91 6.78 26.90
C MET A 1 15.83 5.46 26.14
N SER A 2 14.82 4.64 26.45
CA SER A 2 14.67 3.32 25.84
C SER A 2 14.27 3.49 24.37
N ASN A 3 15.03 2.87 23.47
CA ASN A 3 14.67 2.74 22.07
C ASN A 3 13.28 2.09 21.98
N ALA A 4 12.26 2.89 21.67
CA ALA A 4 10.98 2.37 21.21
C ALA A 4 11.25 1.73 19.84
N ASN A 5 11.24 0.40 19.80
CA ASN A 5 11.35 -0.35 18.55
C ASN A 5 10.19 0.06 17.64
N LEU A 6 10.48 0.86 16.62
CA LEU A 6 9.56 1.09 15.51
C LEU A 6 9.57 -0.17 14.65
N THR A 7 8.59 -1.02 14.82
CA THR A 7 8.31 -2.06 13.83
C THR A 7 7.42 -1.42 12.75
N ILE A 8 8.03 -0.93 11.67
CA ILE A 8 7.31 -0.74 10.40
C ILE A 8 7.18 -2.14 9.81
N GLU A 9 6.14 -2.87 10.21
CA GLU A 9 5.83 -4.15 9.59
C GLU A 9 5.33 -3.88 8.16
N LYS A 10 5.95 -4.60 7.23
CA LYS A 10 6.06 -4.24 5.81
C LYS A 10 4.71 -4.28 5.07
N TYR A 11 4.67 -3.37 4.10
CA TYR A 11 3.80 -3.19 2.94
C TYR A 11 3.07 -4.44 2.41
N ASP A 12 1.74 -4.37 2.39
CA ASP A 12 1.01 -4.98 1.29
C ASP A 12 0.85 -3.95 0.17
N MET A 13 1.55 -4.20 -0.93
CA MET A 13 1.43 -3.46 -2.18
C MET A 13 1.05 -4.45 -3.25
N MET A 14 -0.16 -4.29 -3.77
CA MET A 14 -0.66 -5.16 -4.81
C MET A 14 0.20 -5.03 -6.06
N VAL A 15 0.62 -6.18 -6.58
CA VAL A 15 1.64 -6.34 -7.63
C VAL A 15 0.97 -6.40 -9.00
N HIS A 16 0.30 -5.33 -9.39
CA HIS A 16 0.13 -5.05 -10.81
C HIS A 16 1.11 -3.96 -11.16
N TRP A 17 2.16 -4.33 -11.92
CA TRP A 17 3.31 -3.50 -12.32
C TRP A 17 4.37 -3.34 -11.21
N LYS A 18 5.45 -4.08 -11.39
CA LYS A 18 6.46 -4.36 -10.36
C LYS A 18 7.27 -3.12 -9.98
N GLU A 19 7.39 -2.12 -10.83
CA GLU A 19 8.24 -0.96 -10.58
C GLU A 19 7.66 0.02 -9.56
N VAL A 20 6.37 0.37 -9.64
CA VAL A 20 5.74 1.36 -8.73
C VAL A 20 5.59 0.78 -7.34
N SER A 21 5.13 -0.47 -7.24
CA SER A 21 5.11 -1.23 -5.99
C SER A 21 6.52 -1.26 -5.37
N ARG A 22 7.53 -1.78 -6.07
CA ARG A 22 8.90 -1.81 -5.52
C ARG A 22 9.47 -0.44 -5.15
N PHE A 23 9.11 0.60 -5.90
CA PHE A 23 9.48 1.98 -5.56
C PHE A 23 8.89 2.37 -4.20
N CYS A 24 7.60 2.11 -3.98
CA CYS A 24 6.93 2.38 -2.71
C CYS A 24 7.55 1.57 -1.56
N ALA A 25 7.81 0.25 -1.73
CA ALA A 25 8.48 -0.54 -0.68
C ALA A 25 9.86 0.01 -0.34
N LYS A 26 10.59 0.51 -1.34
CA LYS A 26 11.93 1.05 -1.16
C LYS A 26 11.93 2.41 -0.47
N PHE A 27 10.97 3.30 -0.76
CA PHE A 27 11.07 4.71 -0.35
C PHE A 27 9.98 5.21 0.61
N LEU A 28 8.80 4.58 0.69
CA LEU A 28 7.66 5.14 1.42
C LEU A 28 7.96 5.33 2.91
N HIS A 29 8.48 4.31 3.60
CA HIS A 29 8.88 4.41 5.02
C HIS A 29 9.94 5.49 5.28
N HIS A 30 10.90 5.67 4.37
CA HIS A 30 11.89 6.74 4.51
C HIS A 30 11.21 8.10 4.50
N GLN A 31 10.24 8.33 3.60
CA GLN A 31 9.49 9.58 3.57
C GLN A 31 8.63 9.77 4.83
N VAL A 32 8.04 8.70 5.37
CA VAL A 32 7.32 8.77 6.65
C VAL A 32 8.25 9.20 7.79
N VAL A 33 9.44 8.62 7.91
CA VAL A 33 10.32 8.92 9.05
C VAL A 33 11.06 10.26 8.89
N GLN A 34 11.31 10.71 7.67
CA GLN A 34 12.02 11.96 7.38
C GLN A 34 11.14 13.21 7.50
N HIS A 35 9.82 13.08 7.36
CA HIS A 35 8.92 14.23 7.44
C HIS A 35 8.89 14.82 8.87
N GLU A 36 8.94 16.15 8.99
CA GLU A 36 9.00 16.86 10.29
C GLU A 36 7.86 16.48 11.25
N ALA A 37 6.66 16.25 10.71
CA ALA A 37 5.50 15.80 11.48
C ALA A 37 5.74 14.48 12.23
N TYR A 38 6.56 13.58 11.69
CA TYR A 38 6.91 12.32 12.36
C TYR A 38 7.68 12.57 13.67
N ALA A 39 8.68 13.45 13.60
CA ALA A 39 9.47 13.86 14.76
C ALA A 39 8.60 14.61 15.79
N ALA A 40 7.62 15.38 15.33
CA ALA A 40 6.62 16.06 16.16
C ALA A 40 5.56 15.12 16.77
N GLY A 41 5.54 13.84 16.40
CA GLY A 41 4.55 12.86 16.88
C GLY A 41 3.23 12.82 16.08
N ASP A 42 3.07 13.68 15.08
CA ASP A 42 1.94 13.66 14.16
C ASP A 42 2.18 12.66 13.01
N LEU A 43 1.97 11.39 13.33
CA LEU A 43 2.10 10.30 12.37
C LEU A 43 1.10 10.41 11.21
N GLY A 44 -0.12 10.90 11.47
CA GLY A 44 -1.16 11.01 10.45
C GLY A 44 -0.77 11.96 9.33
N THR A 45 -0.29 13.16 9.69
CA THR A 45 0.24 14.12 8.70
C THR A 45 1.45 13.55 7.99
N SER A 46 2.39 12.96 8.73
CA SER A 46 3.60 12.38 8.12
C SER A 46 3.27 11.34 7.05
N VAL A 47 2.43 10.36 7.38
CA VAL A 47 2.07 9.28 6.45
C VAL A 47 1.30 9.80 5.25
N ARG A 48 0.33 10.71 5.47
CA ARG A 48 -0.40 11.34 4.36
C ARG A 48 0.54 12.05 3.39
N LYS A 49 1.49 12.82 3.92
CA LYS A 49 2.48 13.54 3.12
C LYS A 49 3.42 12.58 2.40
N ALA A 50 3.85 11.49 3.04
CA ALA A 50 4.68 10.48 2.42
C ALA A 50 4.00 9.79 1.22
N PHE A 51 2.70 9.46 1.33
CA PHE A 51 1.94 8.87 0.21
C PHE A 51 1.89 9.80 -1.00
N LEU A 52 1.52 11.07 -0.80
CA LEU A 52 1.49 12.06 -1.88
C LEU A 52 2.89 12.33 -2.45
N ARG A 53 3.91 12.32 -1.58
CA ARG A 53 5.31 12.51 -1.96
C ARG A 53 5.82 11.41 -2.88
N MET A 54 5.31 10.17 -2.78
CA MET A 54 5.67 9.10 -3.72
C MET A 54 5.32 9.45 -5.18
N ASP A 55 4.13 10.01 -5.43
CA ASP A 55 3.74 10.46 -6.77
C ASP A 55 4.67 11.55 -7.29
N GLU A 56 4.96 12.56 -6.46
CA GLU A 56 5.87 13.64 -6.81
C GLU A 56 7.28 13.13 -7.13
N MET A 57 7.79 12.21 -6.30
CA MET A 57 9.11 11.62 -6.49
C MET A 57 9.17 10.92 -7.85
N MET A 58 8.19 10.08 -8.18
CA MET A 58 8.14 9.33 -9.43
C MET A 58 8.04 10.23 -10.69
N CYS A 59 7.55 11.46 -10.56
CA CYS A 59 7.51 12.45 -11.64
C CYS A 59 8.84 13.20 -11.87
N GLY A 60 9.80 13.12 -10.94
CA GLY A 60 11.13 13.73 -11.09
C GLY A 60 12.11 12.87 -11.90
N LYS A 61 13.23 13.43 -12.37
CA LYS A 61 14.23 12.68 -13.15
C LYS A 61 14.82 11.51 -12.38
N THR A 62 15.10 11.72 -11.09
CA THR A 62 15.61 10.67 -10.21
C THR A 62 14.59 9.53 -10.07
N GLY A 63 13.31 9.86 -9.99
CA GLY A 63 12.22 8.88 -9.90
C GLY A 63 12.10 8.03 -11.14
N GLN A 64 12.16 8.66 -12.31
CA GLN A 64 12.14 7.94 -13.58
C GLN A 64 13.32 7.00 -13.75
N LYS A 65 14.54 7.43 -13.38
CA LYS A 65 15.72 6.56 -13.40
C LYS A 65 15.54 5.36 -12.50
N GLU A 66 15.05 5.58 -11.28
CA GLU A 66 14.84 4.52 -10.30
C GLU A 66 13.73 3.54 -10.74
N LEU A 67 12.61 4.03 -11.26
CA LEU A 67 11.55 3.20 -11.83
C LEU A 67 12.09 2.34 -12.98
N ALA A 68 12.92 2.90 -13.86
CA ALA A 68 13.54 2.15 -14.96
C ALA A 68 14.47 1.03 -14.45
N LEU A 69 15.26 1.30 -13.40
CA LEU A 69 16.11 0.28 -12.77
C LEU A 69 15.27 -0.83 -12.12
N LEU A 70 14.22 -0.47 -11.38
CA LEU A 70 13.32 -1.42 -10.72
C LEU A 70 12.56 -2.29 -11.73
N LYS A 71 12.19 -1.71 -12.88
CA LYS A 71 11.58 -2.43 -14.00
C LYS A 71 12.56 -3.42 -14.62
N ALA A 72 13.77 -2.98 -14.97
CA ALA A 72 14.80 -3.87 -15.53
C ALA A 72 15.14 -5.03 -14.59
N ALA A 73 15.22 -4.75 -13.27
CA ALA A 73 15.41 -5.77 -12.25
C ALA A 73 14.25 -6.78 -12.20
N ALA A 74 13.01 -6.32 -12.41
CA ALA A 74 11.82 -7.16 -12.49
C ALA A 74 11.88 -8.15 -13.63
N ASP A 75 12.17 -7.64 -14.82
CA ASP A 75 12.21 -8.41 -16.04
C ASP A 75 13.32 -9.48 -15.94
N TYR A 76 14.49 -9.13 -15.39
CA TYR A 76 15.58 -10.07 -15.16
C TYR A 76 15.19 -11.21 -14.20
N SER A 77 14.58 -10.88 -13.06
CA SER A 77 14.13 -11.88 -12.08
C SER A 77 13.08 -12.84 -12.64
N SER A 78 12.19 -12.34 -13.52
CA SER A 78 11.16 -13.13 -14.19
C SER A 78 11.72 -14.09 -15.24
N ILE A 79 12.87 -13.76 -15.85
CA ILE A 79 13.49 -14.60 -16.89
C ILE A 79 14.42 -15.66 -16.28
N ASN A 80 15.18 -15.31 -15.24
CA ASN A 80 16.29 -16.16 -14.77
C ASN A 80 16.04 -16.90 -13.44
N GLY A 81 14.89 -16.71 -12.78
CA GLY A 81 14.53 -17.44 -11.56
C GLY A 81 15.51 -17.26 -10.38
N GLN A 82 16.39 -16.26 -10.44
CA GLN A 82 17.39 -15.95 -9.42
C GLN A 82 17.15 -14.55 -8.87
N ASN A 83 17.33 -14.40 -7.55
CA ASN A 83 17.43 -13.10 -6.91
C ASN A 83 18.66 -12.37 -7.47
N LEU A 84 18.50 -11.10 -7.84
CA LEU A 84 19.64 -10.24 -8.16
C LEU A 84 20.57 -10.19 -6.94
N PRO A 85 21.90 -10.13 -7.14
CA PRO A 85 22.81 -9.81 -6.05
C PRO A 85 22.34 -8.48 -5.44
N GLU A 86 22.25 -8.43 -4.11
CA GLU A 86 21.95 -7.20 -3.38
C GLU A 86 22.84 -6.09 -3.93
N SER A 87 22.24 -5.08 -4.57
CA SER A 87 23.03 -3.93 -5.01
C SER A 87 23.59 -3.32 -3.74
N ASP A 88 24.92 -3.36 -3.59
CA ASP A 88 25.66 -2.73 -2.50
C ASP A 88 25.00 -1.40 -2.17
N GLY A 89 24.41 -1.34 -0.98
CA GLY A 89 23.68 -0.19 -0.50
C GLY A 89 24.60 1.02 -0.55
N GLN A 90 24.45 1.85 -1.57
CA GLN A 90 24.85 3.24 -1.50
C GLN A 90 23.85 3.93 -0.56
N ASN A 91 23.99 3.65 0.74
CA ASN A 91 23.32 4.29 1.87
C ASN A 91 23.57 5.82 1.91
N GLY A 92 24.41 6.36 1.02
CA GLY A 92 24.80 7.78 0.99
C GLY A 92 23.92 8.71 0.14
N GLN A 93 23.03 8.21 -0.73
CA GLN A 93 22.25 9.08 -1.65
C GLN A 93 20.71 8.94 -1.57
N ILE A 94 20.18 8.11 -0.68
CA ILE A 94 18.72 7.99 -0.45
C ILE A 94 18.07 9.29 0.05
N ASN A 95 18.88 10.22 0.56
CA ASN A 95 18.42 11.37 1.34
C ASN A 95 18.36 12.69 0.56
N HIS A 96 18.75 12.72 -0.72
CA HIS A 96 18.72 13.95 -1.51
C HIS A 96 17.85 13.80 -2.75
N TRP A 97 16.55 14.05 -2.57
CA TRP A 97 15.62 14.20 -3.68
C TRP A 97 15.38 15.68 -3.96
N PRO A 98 16.01 16.25 -5.01
CA PRO A 98 15.76 17.65 -5.34
C PRO A 98 14.26 17.86 -5.64
N SER A 99 13.74 19.04 -5.27
CA SER A 99 12.40 19.47 -5.68
C SER A 99 12.41 19.80 -7.18
N GLU A 100 12.50 18.77 -8.01
CA GLU A 100 12.25 18.90 -9.44
C GLU A 100 10.73 18.86 -9.63
N GLU A 101 10.09 20.03 -9.69
CA GLU A 101 8.66 20.13 -10.00
C GLU A 101 8.37 19.44 -11.34
N GLY A 102 7.78 18.24 -11.31
CA GLY A 102 6.83 17.71 -12.31
C GLY A 102 7.11 17.89 -13.80
N ILE A 103 8.37 18.03 -14.25
CA ILE A 103 8.68 18.28 -15.67
C ILE A 103 8.38 17.04 -16.52
N HIS A 104 8.37 15.85 -15.92
CA HIS A 104 8.28 14.59 -16.64
C HIS A 104 6.98 13.83 -16.38
N LYS A 105 6.50 13.09 -17.40
CA LYS A 105 5.36 12.17 -17.26
C LYS A 105 5.70 11.08 -16.24
N GLY A 106 4.94 10.99 -15.16
CA GLY A 106 5.10 9.91 -14.19
C GLY A 106 4.60 8.56 -14.73
N PRO A 107 4.64 7.49 -13.91
CA PRO A 107 4.25 6.15 -14.36
C PRO A 107 2.78 6.09 -14.76
N SER A 108 2.48 5.31 -15.80
CA SER A 108 1.11 5.00 -16.23
C SER A 108 0.49 3.84 -15.43
N SER A 109 1.29 3.15 -14.63
CA SER A 109 0.84 2.14 -13.68
C SER A 109 0.81 2.68 -12.26
N GLY A 110 0.08 2.00 -11.38
CA GLY A 110 0.01 2.30 -9.96
C GLY A 110 -0.01 1.06 -9.08
N THR A 111 -0.04 1.29 -7.78
CA THR A 111 -0.10 0.24 -6.75
C THR A 111 -1.01 0.68 -5.60
N THR A 112 -1.68 -0.29 -4.98
CA THR A 112 -2.33 -0.07 -3.69
C THR A 112 -1.26 0.09 -2.61
N ALA A 113 -1.62 0.74 -1.51
CA ALA A 113 -0.78 0.75 -0.31
C ALA A 113 -1.66 0.73 0.93
N CYS A 114 -1.58 -0.35 1.69
CA CYS A 114 -2.14 -0.46 3.04
C CYS A 114 -0.99 -0.61 4.04
N VAL A 115 -0.83 0.40 4.90
CA VAL A 115 0.33 0.54 5.78
C VAL A 115 -0.11 0.57 7.24
N ALA A 116 0.40 -0.35 8.04
CA ALA A 116 0.25 -0.37 9.49
C ALA A 116 1.53 0.16 10.17
N ILE A 117 1.40 1.11 11.08
CA ILE A 117 2.51 1.70 11.84
C ILE A 117 2.21 1.58 13.32
N ILE A 118 3.07 0.87 14.04
CA ILE A 118 2.98 0.74 15.49
C ILE A 118 4.04 1.63 16.15
N ARG A 119 3.60 2.56 17.00
CA ARG A 119 4.46 3.43 17.79
C ARG A 119 3.80 3.75 19.12
N ASN A 120 4.51 3.59 20.23
CA ASN A 120 4.03 3.95 21.57
C ASN A 120 2.63 3.41 21.90
N ASN A 121 2.39 2.11 21.65
CA ASN A 121 1.09 1.45 21.85
C ASN A 121 -0.07 1.97 20.96
N GLN A 122 0.22 2.82 19.98
CA GLN A 122 -0.74 3.22 18.96
C GLN A 122 -0.47 2.47 17.67
N LEU A 123 -1.55 1.98 17.06
CA LEU A 123 -1.57 1.45 15.70
C LEU A 123 -2.24 2.47 14.79
N LEU A 124 -1.50 2.96 13.81
CA LEU A 124 -2.02 3.78 12.72
C LEU A 124 -2.09 2.93 11.45
N VAL A 125 -3.25 2.91 10.80
CA VAL A 125 -3.46 2.26 9.50
C VAL A 125 -3.76 3.33 8.46
N ALA A 126 -2.99 3.34 7.37
CA ALA A 126 -3.20 4.23 6.23
C ALA A 126 -3.43 3.39 4.97
N ASN A 127 -4.57 3.59 4.30
CA ASN A 127 -4.94 2.84 3.10
C ASN A 127 -5.20 3.77 1.90
N ALA A 128 -4.60 3.46 0.75
CA ALA A 128 -4.96 3.99 -0.55
C ALA A 128 -5.01 2.83 -1.56
N GLY A 129 -6.22 2.38 -1.87
CA GLY A 129 -6.45 1.18 -2.68
C GLY A 129 -7.50 0.26 -2.07
N ASP A 130 -7.58 -0.95 -2.58
CA ASP A 130 -8.50 -2.01 -2.19
C ASP A 130 -7.83 -3.20 -1.48
N SER A 131 -6.57 -3.02 -1.04
CA SER A 131 -6.04 -3.80 0.09
C SER A 131 -6.78 -3.45 1.39
N ARG A 132 -6.72 -4.35 2.37
CA ARG A 132 -7.38 -4.19 3.67
C ARG A 132 -6.51 -4.62 4.83
N CYS A 133 -6.59 -3.87 5.93
CA CYS A 133 -6.05 -4.21 7.24
C CYS A 133 -7.18 -4.52 8.23
N VAL A 134 -7.05 -5.64 8.92
CA VAL A 134 -8.01 -6.16 9.91
C VAL A 134 -7.24 -6.49 11.18
N ILE A 135 -7.76 -6.07 12.34
CA ILE A 135 -7.25 -6.51 13.63
C ILE A 135 -8.19 -7.55 14.25
N CYS A 136 -7.62 -8.63 14.78
CA CYS A 136 -8.34 -9.58 15.62
C CYS A 136 -8.29 -9.08 17.07
N ARG A 137 -9.47 -8.76 17.63
CA ARG A 137 -9.61 -8.39 19.05
C ARG A 137 -10.59 -9.34 19.72
N LYS A 138 -10.15 -10.09 20.74
CA LYS A 138 -10.93 -11.17 21.39
C LYS A 138 -11.55 -12.16 20.39
N GLY A 139 -10.81 -12.52 19.33
CA GLY A 139 -11.33 -13.39 18.27
C GLY A 139 -12.39 -12.76 17.34
N LYS A 140 -12.60 -11.44 17.37
CA LYS A 140 -13.48 -10.72 16.46
C LYS A 140 -12.68 -9.85 15.50
N ALA A 141 -13.09 -9.85 14.23
CA ALA A 141 -12.50 -9.01 13.21
C ALA A 141 -12.99 -7.57 13.36
N HIS A 142 -12.04 -6.63 13.36
CA HIS A 142 -12.30 -5.21 13.28
C HIS A 142 -11.54 -4.65 12.08
N ASP A 143 -12.27 -4.18 11.06
CA ASP A 143 -11.67 -3.55 9.89
C ASP A 143 -11.06 -2.19 10.29
N LEU A 144 -9.76 -2.02 10.02
CA LEU A 144 -9.03 -0.77 10.29
C LEU A 144 -8.79 0.06 9.02
N SER A 145 -9.30 -0.41 7.89
CA SER A 145 -9.27 0.29 6.61
C SER A 145 -10.55 0.01 5.83
N LYS A 146 -10.81 0.85 4.82
CA LYS A 146 -11.89 0.64 3.86
C LYS A 146 -11.31 0.51 2.46
N ASP A 147 -11.79 -0.47 1.71
CA ASP A 147 -11.38 -0.70 0.33
C ASP A 147 -11.92 0.42 -0.57
N HIS A 148 -11.04 1.10 -1.29
CA HIS A 148 -11.40 2.25 -2.12
C HIS A 148 -11.92 1.82 -3.50
N LYS A 149 -13.12 1.21 -3.53
CA LYS A 149 -13.80 0.87 -4.77
C LYS A 149 -14.50 2.09 -5.40
N PRO A 150 -14.52 2.23 -6.74
CA PRO A 150 -15.09 3.41 -7.41
C PRO A 150 -16.54 3.72 -7.03
N GLU A 151 -17.34 2.71 -6.74
CA GLU A 151 -18.77 2.83 -6.44
C GLU A 151 -19.08 3.41 -5.06
N LEU A 152 -18.09 3.46 -4.16
CA LEU A 152 -18.27 4.08 -2.86
C LEU A 152 -18.67 5.55 -3.01
N ALA A 153 -19.68 5.98 -2.27
CA ALA A 153 -20.29 7.31 -2.44
C ALA A 153 -19.27 8.46 -2.40
N ALA A 154 -18.30 8.43 -1.49
CA ALA A 154 -17.24 9.44 -1.40
C ALA A 154 -16.29 9.41 -2.61
N GLU A 155 -15.89 8.22 -3.05
CA GLU A 155 -15.00 8.01 -4.19
C GLU A 155 -15.67 8.42 -5.49
N LYS A 156 -16.90 7.93 -5.73
CA LYS A 156 -17.75 8.30 -6.86
C LYS A 156 -17.94 9.81 -6.95
N LYS A 157 -18.22 10.47 -5.83
CA LYS A 157 -18.35 11.93 -5.78
C LYS A 157 -17.05 12.61 -6.23
N ARG A 158 -15.90 12.23 -5.64
CA ARG A 158 -14.60 12.81 -6.02
C ARG A 158 -14.29 12.58 -7.51
N ILE A 159 -14.49 11.36 -8.02
CA ILE A 159 -14.24 11.00 -9.42
C ILE A 159 -15.05 11.90 -10.36
N LEU A 160 -16.35 12.06 -10.10
CA LEU A 160 -17.23 12.89 -10.92
C LEU A 160 -16.88 14.39 -10.83
N GLU A 161 -16.61 14.90 -9.62
CA GLU A 161 -16.18 16.29 -9.40
C GLU A 161 -14.84 16.60 -10.07
N ALA A 162 -13.97 15.59 -10.21
CA ALA A 162 -12.69 15.69 -10.91
C ALA A 162 -12.81 15.62 -12.45
N GLY A 163 -14.01 15.39 -12.98
CA GLY A 163 -14.29 15.27 -14.41
C GLY A 163 -14.15 13.84 -14.98
N GLY A 164 -13.97 12.84 -14.11
CA GLY A 164 -13.97 11.42 -14.49
C GLY A 164 -15.37 10.82 -14.52
N TYR A 165 -15.46 9.55 -14.88
CA TYR A 165 -16.71 8.78 -14.87
C TYR A 165 -16.46 7.34 -14.36
N ILE A 166 -17.55 6.63 -14.06
CA ILE A 166 -17.50 5.21 -13.69
C ILE A 166 -18.31 4.41 -14.71
N GLN A 167 -17.67 3.41 -15.30
CA GLN A 167 -18.27 2.51 -16.27
C GLN A 167 -17.93 1.06 -15.90
N TYR A 168 -18.95 0.21 -15.72
CA TYR A 168 -18.79 -1.19 -15.30
C TYR A 168 -17.89 -1.37 -14.05
N GLY A 169 -18.07 -0.49 -13.07
CA GLY A 169 -17.27 -0.48 -11.84
C GLY A 169 -15.82 -0.02 -12.00
N ARG A 170 -15.48 0.59 -13.14
CA ARG A 170 -14.15 1.09 -13.44
C ARG A 170 -14.12 2.59 -13.64
N VAL A 171 -13.13 3.25 -13.02
CA VAL A 171 -12.80 4.66 -13.21
C VAL A 171 -12.34 4.88 -14.64
N ASN A 172 -13.03 5.78 -15.35
CA ASN A 172 -12.87 6.05 -16.77
C ASN A 172 -12.90 4.79 -17.66
N GLY A 173 -13.59 3.73 -17.20
CA GLY A 173 -13.63 2.43 -17.88
C GLY A 173 -12.34 1.60 -17.77
N SER A 174 -11.30 2.08 -17.09
CA SER A 174 -9.98 1.43 -17.03
C SER A 174 -9.70 0.75 -15.68
N LEU A 175 -9.72 1.51 -14.58
CA LEU A 175 -9.23 1.05 -13.26
C LEU A 175 -10.39 0.63 -12.35
N ASN A 176 -10.31 -0.55 -11.72
CA ASN A 176 -11.32 -1.08 -10.79
C ASN A 176 -11.12 -0.61 -9.33
N LEU A 177 -10.27 0.39 -9.11
CA LEU A 177 -9.97 1.00 -7.81
C LEU A 177 -9.97 2.52 -7.94
N ALA A 178 -10.22 3.22 -6.83
CA ALA A 178 -10.36 4.68 -6.79
C ALA A 178 -9.13 5.40 -6.23
N ARG A 179 -8.24 4.72 -5.50
CA ARG A 179 -7.05 5.33 -4.89
C ARG A 179 -5.83 4.44 -5.10
N ALA A 180 -4.72 5.04 -5.50
CA ALA A 180 -3.46 4.34 -5.72
C ALA A 180 -2.30 5.34 -5.69
N ILE A 181 -1.10 4.85 -5.38
CA ILE A 181 0.15 5.57 -5.65
C ILE A 181 0.57 5.23 -7.10
N GLY A 182 1.02 6.21 -7.88
CA GLY A 182 1.24 6.08 -9.33
C GLY A 182 0.00 6.47 -10.14
N ASP A 183 -0.31 5.76 -11.22
CA ASP A 183 -1.43 6.03 -12.15
C ASP A 183 -1.50 7.51 -12.56
N MET A 184 -0.36 8.10 -12.92
CA MET A 184 -0.24 9.55 -13.05
C MET A 184 -1.11 10.11 -14.18
N GLU A 185 -1.47 9.31 -15.17
CA GLU A 185 -2.42 9.69 -16.22
C GLU A 185 -3.81 10.08 -15.66
N MET A 186 -4.20 9.52 -14.52
CA MET A 186 -5.46 9.81 -13.82
C MET A 186 -5.35 11.00 -12.84
N LYS A 187 -4.18 11.64 -12.78
CA LYS A 187 -3.81 12.71 -11.82
C LYS A 187 -3.37 14.01 -12.51
N GLN A 188 -3.92 14.30 -13.69
CA GLN A 188 -3.49 15.42 -14.55
C GLN A 188 -4.34 16.69 -14.43
N ASN A 189 -5.33 16.74 -13.54
CA ASN A 189 -6.17 17.94 -13.40
C ASN A 189 -5.41 19.03 -12.64
N LYS A 190 -4.83 19.99 -13.38
CA LYS A 190 -4.04 21.11 -12.82
C LYS A 190 -4.83 22.08 -11.95
N SER A 191 -6.16 22.06 -12.02
CA SER A 191 -7.03 22.94 -11.22
C SER A 191 -7.41 22.32 -9.88
N LEU A 192 -7.03 21.06 -9.63
CA LEU A 192 -7.36 20.32 -8.43
C LEU A 192 -6.08 19.95 -7.66
N PRO A 193 -6.13 19.97 -6.32
CA PRO A 193 -5.03 19.44 -5.51
C PRO A 193 -4.94 17.91 -5.67
N ALA A 194 -3.81 17.32 -5.24
CA ALA A 194 -3.51 15.89 -5.41
C ALA A 194 -4.59 14.97 -4.78
N GLU A 195 -5.20 15.42 -3.68
CA GLU A 195 -6.24 14.71 -2.95
C GLU A 195 -7.59 14.66 -3.69
N LYS A 196 -7.78 15.53 -4.69
CA LYS A 196 -9.05 15.67 -5.43
C LYS A 196 -8.96 15.20 -6.89
N GLN A 197 -7.88 14.52 -7.25
CA GLN A 197 -7.74 13.90 -8.57
C GLN A 197 -8.74 12.74 -8.77
N ILE A 198 -8.93 12.31 -10.03
CA ILE A 198 -9.83 11.20 -10.38
C ILE A 198 -9.44 9.93 -9.60
N VAL A 199 -8.16 9.56 -9.68
CA VAL A 199 -7.49 8.63 -8.76
C VAL A 199 -6.55 9.44 -7.87
N THR A 200 -6.48 9.15 -6.57
CA THR A 200 -5.59 9.88 -5.65
C THR A 200 -4.74 8.93 -4.83
N ALA A 201 -3.50 9.35 -4.51
CA ALA A 201 -2.66 8.67 -3.52
C ALA A 201 -3.02 9.06 -2.07
N ASN A 202 -3.96 9.98 -1.85
CA ASN A 202 -4.34 10.42 -0.51
C ASN A 202 -4.95 9.27 0.32
N PRO A 203 -4.31 8.81 1.41
CA PRO A 203 -4.82 7.69 2.16
C PRO A 203 -5.96 8.08 3.10
N ASP A 204 -6.87 7.14 3.34
CA ASP A 204 -7.69 7.16 4.55
C ASP A 204 -6.82 6.67 5.72
N ILE A 205 -6.94 7.33 6.87
CA ILE A 205 -6.10 7.05 8.05
C ILE A 205 -7.00 6.77 9.25
N VAL A 206 -6.75 5.65 9.90
CA VAL A 206 -7.37 5.25 11.17
C VAL A 206 -6.26 5.11 12.21
N THR A 207 -6.52 5.52 13.45
CA THR A 207 -5.60 5.32 14.57
C THR A 207 -6.36 4.72 15.73
N VAL A 208 -5.81 3.66 16.30
CA VAL A 208 -6.37 2.94 17.46
C VAL A 208 -5.29 2.73 18.50
N GLU A 209 -5.69 2.65 19.76
CA GLU A 209 -4.82 2.19 20.84
C GLU A 209 -4.84 0.67 20.88
N LEU A 210 -3.63 0.09 20.93
CA LEU A 210 -3.44 -1.35 21.13
C LEU A 210 -3.72 -1.70 22.59
N THR A 211 -4.28 -2.88 22.79
CA THR A 211 -4.71 -3.39 24.09
C THR A 211 -4.27 -4.84 24.22
N GLU A 212 -4.25 -5.38 25.43
CA GLU A 212 -3.98 -6.80 25.68
C GLU A 212 -5.03 -7.74 25.04
N ASP A 213 -6.15 -7.16 24.59
CA ASP A 213 -7.22 -7.87 23.91
C ASP A 213 -6.97 -8.07 22.40
N ASP A 214 -5.92 -7.44 21.85
CA ASP A 214 -5.52 -7.55 20.44
C ASP A 214 -4.62 -8.77 20.22
N ASP A 215 -5.08 -9.69 19.39
CA ASP A 215 -4.43 -10.99 19.15
C ASP A 215 -3.38 -10.88 18.02
N PHE A 216 -3.81 -10.39 16.85
CA PHE A 216 -2.98 -10.26 15.64
C PHE A 216 -3.61 -9.30 14.62
N LEU A 217 -2.80 -8.87 13.66
CA LEU A 217 -3.20 -8.09 12.49
C LEU A 217 -3.15 -8.98 11.24
N ILE A 218 -4.03 -8.71 10.28
CA ILE A 218 -3.95 -9.24 8.93
C ILE A 218 -3.93 -8.05 7.97
N VAL A 219 -2.90 -7.97 7.12
CA VAL A 219 -2.86 -7.03 6.01
C VAL A 219 -2.75 -7.82 4.71
N ALA A 220 -3.71 -7.66 3.81
CA ALA A 220 -3.72 -8.42 2.56
C ALA A 220 -4.36 -7.63 1.41
N CYS A 221 -4.16 -8.14 0.20
CA CYS A 221 -4.72 -7.55 -1.02
C CYS A 221 -6.08 -8.17 -1.36
N ASP A 222 -6.73 -7.65 -2.40
CA ASP A 222 -8.03 -8.12 -2.87
C ASP A 222 -8.04 -9.61 -3.23
N GLY A 223 -6.91 -10.19 -3.68
CA GLY A 223 -6.75 -11.63 -3.92
C GLY A 223 -7.08 -12.53 -2.71
N ILE A 224 -7.02 -12.00 -1.49
CA ILE A 224 -7.51 -12.68 -0.28
C ILE A 224 -8.93 -12.24 0.06
N TRP A 225 -9.19 -10.92 0.05
CA TRP A 225 -10.47 -10.37 0.52
C TRP A 225 -11.66 -10.62 -0.41
N ASP A 226 -11.40 -10.93 -1.68
CA ASP A 226 -12.40 -11.40 -2.64
C ASP A 226 -12.83 -12.84 -2.34
N CYS A 227 -12.00 -13.63 -1.65
CA CYS A 227 -12.27 -15.02 -1.28
C CYS A 227 -12.84 -15.17 0.14
N MET A 228 -12.47 -14.27 1.06
CA MET A 228 -12.79 -14.36 2.48
C MET A 228 -13.24 -13.02 3.04
N SER A 229 -14.34 -13.04 3.80
CA SER A 229 -14.67 -11.91 4.68
C SER A 229 -13.64 -11.75 5.80
N SER A 230 -13.56 -10.55 6.39
CA SER A 230 -12.63 -10.24 7.49
C SER A 230 -12.76 -11.23 8.66
N GLN A 231 -13.98 -11.59 9.06
CA GLN A 231 -14.19 -12.56 10.14
C GLN A 231 -13.77 -13.98 9.74
N GLN A 232 -14.03 -14.42 8.50
CA GLN A 232 -13.57 -15.73 8.03
C GLN A 232 -12.05 -15.81 8.03
N ALA A 233 -11.35 -14.75 7.63
CA ALA A 233 -9.89 -14.71 7.65
C ALA A 233 -9.35 -14.77 9.08
N VAL A 234 -9.93 -13.99 10.01
CA VAL A 234 -9.58 -14.05 11.44
C VAL A 234 -9.80 -15.43 12.03
N ASP A 235 -10.96 -16.04 11.80
CA ASP A 235 -11.28 -17.38 12.33
C ASP A 235 -10.31 -18.43 11.78
N PHE A 236 -9.99 -18.35 10.48
CA PHE A 236 -9.05 -19.27 9.84
C PHE A 236 -7.63 -19.12 10.37
N VAL A 237 -7.09 -17.88 10.41
CA VAL A 237 -5.75 -17.59 10.94
C VAL A 237 -5.66 -18.05 12.39
N LYS A 238 -6.67 -17.75 13.21
CA LYS A 238 -6.72 -18.18 14.61
C LYS A 238 -6.69 -19.71 14.76
N GLU A 239 -7.31 -20.45 13.85
CA GLU A 239 -7.22 -21.91 13.83
C GLU A 239 -5.82 -22.38 13.43
N GLN A 240 -5.23 -21.82 12.37
CA GLN A 240 -3.89 -22.20 11.92
C GLN A 240 -2.81 -21.92 12.98
N LEU A 241 -2.95 -20.83 13.75
CA LEU A 241 -2.02 -20.48 14.83
C LEU A 241 -1.99 -21.51 15.98
N LYS A 242 -2.99 -22.40 16.09
CA LYS A 242 -2.96 -23.49 17.09
C LYS A 242 -1.98 -24.60 16.73
N THR A 243 -1.72 -24.79 15.44
CA THR A 243 -0.94 -25.92 14.93
C THR A 243 0.38 -25.49 14.28
N GLU A 244 0.38 -24.36 13.58
CA GLU A 244 1.53 -23.85 12.86
C GLU A 244 2.43 -23.01 13.78
N LYS A 245 3.74 -23.29 13.76
CA LYS A 245 4.71 -22.58 14.62
C LYS A 245 5.32 -21.34 13.96
N LYS A 246 5.18 -21.19 12.65
CA LYS A 246 5.76 -20.09 11.86
C LYS A 246 4.63 -19.31 11.21
N LEU A 247 4.66 -17.98 11.33
CA LEU A 247 3.69 -17.10 10.66
C LEU A 247 3.73 -17.27 9.14
N SER A 248 4.91 -17.52 8.55
CA SER A 248 5.02 -17.79 7.11
C SER A 248 4.18 -19.00 6.67
N ALA A 249 4.14 -20.06 7.48
CA ALA A 249 3.31 -21.23 7.20
C ALA A 249 1.81 -20.87 7.31
N VAL A 250 1.43 -20.03 8.27
CA VAL A 250 0.04 -19.54 8.38
C VAL A 250 -0.34 -18.73 7.13
N CYS A 251 0.53 -17.84 6.66
CA CYS A 251 0.34 -17.08 5.42
C CYS A 251 0.21 -18.01 4.21
N GLU A 252 1.07 -19.03 4.07
CA GLU A 252 0.97 -20.06 3.03
C GLU A 252 -0.38 -20.78 3.06
N ARG A 253 -0.89 -21.15 4.25
CA ARG A 253 -2.22 -21.77 4.40
C ARG A 253 -3.36 -20.85 3.95
N VAL A 254 -3.25 -19.55 4.22
CA VAL A 254 -4.26 -18.58 3.77
C VAL A 254 -4.23 -18.45 2.25
N LEU A 255 -3.03 -18.40 1.66
CA LEU A 255 -2.85 -18.39 0.21
C LEU A 255 -3.44 -19.65 -0.43
N ASP A 256 -3.06 -20.85 0.05
CA ASP A 256 -3.58 -22.13 -0.42
C ASP A 256 -5.12 -22.20 -0.33
N ARG A 257 -5.70 -21.57 0.69
CA ARG A 257 -7.16 -21.51 0.89
C ARG A 257 -7.86 -20.64 -0.15
N CYS A 258 -7.22 -19.57 -0.60
CA CYS A 258 -7.77 -18.61 -1.56
C CYS A 258 -7.44 -18.97 -3.03
N LEU A 259 -6.35 -19.71 -3.25
CA LEU A 259 -5.95 -20.20 -4.57
C LEU A 259 -6.87 -21.37 -5.02
N ALA A 260 -8.00 -21.03 -5.65
CA ALA A 260 -8.73 -21.99 -6.47
C ALA A 260 -7.96 -22.22 -7.81
N PRO A 261 -8.05 -23.39 -8.46
CA PRO A 261 -7.30 -23.69 -9.69
C PRO A 261 -7.55 -22.78 -10.91
N SER A 262 -8.42 -21.77 -10.81
CA SER A 262 -8.92 -20.99 -11.96
C SER A 262 -8.80 -19.46 -11.84
N SER A 263 -8.26 -18.90 -10.76
CA SER A 263 -8.07 -17.44 -10.63
C SER A 263 -6.62 -17.06 -10.88
N GLY A 264 -6.31 -16.50 -12.05
CA GLY A 264 -4.98 -15.94 -12.36
C GLY A 264 -4.66 -14.63 -11.63
N GLN A 265 -5.18 -14.42 -10.41
CA GLN A 265 -4.92 -13.26 -9.57
C GLN A 265 -3.78 -13.56 -8.59
N GLU A 266 -2.88 -12.60 -8.40
CA GLU A 266 -1.82 -12.68 -7.40
C GLU A 266 -2.39 -12.30 -6.02
N ALA A 267 -2.03 -13.05 -4.98
CA ALA A 267 -2.47 -12.80 -3.62
C ALA A 267 -1.27 -12.57 -2.69
N VAL A 268 -1.39 -11.59 -1.80
CA VAL A 268 -0.37 -11.21 -0.81
C VAL A 268 -1.04 -11.07 0.55
N ILE A 269 -0.37 -11.58 1.59
CA ILE A 269 -0.81 -11.49 2.99
C ILE A 269 0.42 -11.32 3.90
N THR A 270 0.30 -10.44 4.89
CA THR A 270 1.25 -10.20 5.99
C THR A 270 0.53 -10.30 7.33
#